data_AF-A0A2G2KJK4-F1
#
_entry.id   AF-A0A2G2KJK4-F1
#
_cell.length_a   1.000
_cell.length_b   1.000
_cell.length_c   1.000
_cell.angle_alpha   90.00
_cell.angle_beta   90.00
_cell.angle_gamma   90.00
#
_symmetry.space_group_name_H-M   'P 1'
#
loop_
_entity.id
_entity.type
_entity.pdbx_description
1 polymer ?
#
loop_
_entity_poly.entity_id
_entity_poly.type
_entity_poly.pdbx_seq_one_letter_code
_entity_poly.pdbx_strand_id
1 'polypeptide(L)'
;MKTKVFGILFTLLYVIAMLKPITPVIVYYIDYDYIVSELCENKAKPVLQCNGKCHLAKELKKANDGIDQKQTVPPLNMKEYPVAPFLAQTIQFQKRNFKIYNSIIYSQLNSFIDTYATSFFQPPKFIA
;
A
#
# COMPACT_ATOMS: atom_id res chain seq x y z
N MET A 1 -6.22 45.27 -2.68
CA MET A 1 -6.80 43.97 -3.09
C MET A 1 -5.86 43.14 -3.97
N LYS A 2 -5.26 43.73 -5.02
CA LYS A 2 -4.37 43.02 -5.97
C LYS A 2 -3.16 42.30 -5.32
N THR A 3 -2.54 42.89 -4.29
CA THR A 3 -1.42 42.29 -3.56
C THR A 3 -1.81 41.07 -2.73
N LYS A 4 -3.02 41.08 -2.13
CA LYS A 4 -3.57 39.92 -1.39
C LYS A 4 -3.92 38.76 -2.32
N VAL A 5 -4.47 39.06 -3.49
CA VAL A 5 -4.76 38.05 -4.53
C VAL A 5 -3.47 37.40 -5.02
N PHE A 6 -2.40 38.19 -5.23
CA PHE A 6 -1.09 37.65 -5.57
C PHE A 6 -0.53 36.72 -4.50
N GLY A 7 -0.65 37.10 -3.22
CA GLY A 7 -0.25 36.24 -2.11
C GLY A 7 -1.02 34.92 -2.07
N ILE A 8 -2.35 34.96 -2.21
CA ILE A 8 -3.20 33.76 -2.23
C ILE A 8 -2.82 32.85 -3.41
N LEU A 9 -2.59 33.43 -4.60
CA LEU A 9 -2.18 32.68 -5.79
C LEU A 9 -0.86 31.95 -5.56
N PHE A 10 0.16 32.64 -5.05
CA PHE A 10 1.46 32.03 -4.74
C PHE A 10 1.35 30.92 -3.70
N THR A 11 0.52 31.13 -2.67
CA THR A 11 0.28 30.13 -1.63
C THR A 11 -0.39 28.87 -2.20
N LEU A 12 -1.38 29.04 -3.08
CA LEU A 12 -2.08 27.95 -3.73
C LEU A 12 -1.16 27.14 -4.66
N LEU A 13 -0.32 27.82 -5.44
CA LEU A 13 0.69 27.17 -6.29
C LEU A 13 1.71 26.36 -5.46
N TYR A 14 2.13 26.89 -4.31
CA TYR A 14 3.02 26.18 -3.40
C TYR A 14 2.39 24.89 -2.85
N VAL A 15 1.11 24.95 -2.45
CA VAL A 15 0.37 23.76 -1.99
C VAL A 15 0.26 22.70 -3.10
N ILE A 16 0.00 23.12 -4.35
CA ILE A 16 -0.04 22.19 -5.49
C ILE A 16 1.32 21.54 -5.73
N ALA A 17 2.42 22.31 -5.63
CA ALA A 17 3.77 21.75 -5.72
C ALA A 17 4.07 20.75 -4.57
N MET A 18 3.47 20.98 -3.40
CA MET A 18 3.54 20.09 -2.23
C MET A 18 2.80 18.75 -2.40
N LEU A 19 1.87 18.65 -3.36
CA LEU A 19 1.05 17.45 -3.61
C LEU A 19 1.67 16.47 -4.62
N LYS A 20 2.80 16.84 -5.25
CA LYS A 20 3.51 15.98 -6.21
C LYS A 20 3.69 14.51 -5.80
N PRO A 21 4.11 14.16 -4.57
CA PRO A 21 4.34 12.75 -4.19
C PRO A 21 3.05 11.91 -4.13
N ILE A 22 1.87 12.53 -4.03
CA ILE A 22 0.57 11.84 -3.94
C ILE A 22 -0.01 11.52 -5.33
N THR A 23 0.47 12.17 -6.39
CA THR A 23 0.01 12.00 -7.77
C THR A 23 -0.16 10.53 -8.23
N PRO A 24 0.82 9.61 -8.08
CA PRO A 24 0.65 8.22 -8.55
C PRO A 24 -0.46 7.47 -7.81
N VAL A 25 -0.75 7.84 -6.56
CA VAL A 25 -1.84 7.25 -5.76
C VAL A 25 -3.19 7.76 -6.27
N ILE A 26 -3.31 9.06 -6.58
CA ILE A 26 -4.54 9.64 -7.14
C ILE A 26 -4.90 8.95 -8.45
N VAL A 27 -3.93 8.83 -9.38
CA VAL A 27 -4.16 8.18 -10.68
C VAL A 27 -4.62 6.74 -10.51
N TYR A 28 -4.05 6.01 -9.55
CA TYR A 28 -4.47 4.64 -9.25
C TYR A 28 -5.95 4.51 -8.85
N TYR A 29 -6.50 5.48 -8.12
CA TYR A 29 -7.90 5.44 -7.71
C TYR A 29 -8.86 5.97 -8.77
N ILE A 30 -8.45 6.94 -9.58
CA ILE A 30 -9.28 7.49 -10.67
C ILE A 30 -9.44 6.45 -11.78
N ASP A 31 -8.33 5.86 -12.23
CA ASP A 31 -8.30 4.92 -13.37
C ASP A 31 -8.13 3.47 -12.91
N TYR A 32 -8.72 3.11 -11.76
CA TYR A 32 -8.53 1.80 -11.14
C TYR A 32 -8.88 0.64 -12.09
N ASP A 33 -10.04 0.69 -12.72
CA ASP A 33 -10.53 -0.37 -13.60
C ASP A 33 -9.60 -0.58 -14.80
N TYR A 34 -9.12 0.50 -15.40
CA TYR A 34 -8.16 0.46 -16.50
C TYR A 34 -6.82 -0.13 -16.03
N ILE A 35 -6.33 0.25 -14.86
CA ILE A 35 -5.05 -0.25 -14.34
C ILE A 35 -5.11 -1.75 -14.04
N VAL A 36 -6.23 -2.23 -13.49
CA VAL A 36 -6.42 -3.66 -13.20
C VAL A 36 -6.58 -4.46 -14.50
N SER A 37 -7.44 -3.97 -15.41
CA SER A 37 -7.80 -4.68 -16.64
C SER A 37 -6.70 -4.68 -17.68
N GLU A 38 -5.89 -3.62 -17.78
CA GLU A 38 -4.90 -3.45 -18.86
C GLU A 38 -3.44 -3.50 -18.36
N LEU A 39 -3.11 -2.84 -17.25
CA LEU A 39 -1.71 -2.65 -16.81
C LEU A 39 -1.19 -3.68 -15.81
N CYS A 40 -2.05 -4.56 -15.28
CA CYS A 40 -1.57 -5.63 -14.39
C CYS A 40 -0.74 -6.67 -15.16
N GLU A 41 0.50 -6.91 -14.72
CA GLU A 41 1.39 -7.89 -15.34
C GLU A 41 0.97 -9.34 -15.00
N ASN A 42 0.30 -9.55 -13.86
CA ASN A 42 -0.06 -10.86 -13.31
C ASN A 42 -1.55 -11.23 -13.45
N LYS A 43 -2.20 -10.87 -14.58
CA LYS A 43 -3.63 -11.20 -14.82
C LYS A 43 -3.92 -12.70 -14.77
N ALA A 44 -2.97 -13.52 -15.24
CA ALA A 44 -3.11 -14.97 -15.30
C ALA A 44 -2.93 -15.68 -13.94
N LYS A 45 -2.51 -14.96 -12.88
CA LYS A 45 -2.22 -15.54 -11.56
C LYS A 45 -3.01 -14.81 -10.45
N PRO A 46 -4.32 -15.11 -10.29
CA PRO A 46 -5.18 -14.41 -9.33
C PRO A 46 -4.75 -14.61 -7.87
N VAL A 47 -4.01 -15.69 -7.56
CA VAL A 47 -3.46 -15.98 -6.23
C VAL A 47 -2.52 -14.87 -5.73
N LEU A 48 -1.88 -14.13 -6.65
CA LEU A 48 -0.94 -13.04 -6.32
C LEU A 48 -1.62 -11.72 -5.95
N GLN A 49 -2.95 -11.62 -6.07
CA GLN A 49 -3.74 -10.44 -5.67
C GLN A 49 -3.17 -9.10 -6.21
N CYS A 50 -2.76 -9.08 -7.48
CA CYS A 50 -2.15 -7.91 -8.15
C CYS A 50 -3.00 -6.66 -7.95
N ASN A 51 -4.27 -6.67 -8.37
CA ASN A 51 -5.23 -5.57 -8.18
C ASN A 51 -4.65 -4.18 -8.55
N GLY A 52 -3.79 -4.11 -9.59
CA GLY A 52 -3.10 -2.88 -10.00
C GLY A 52 -1.93 -2.43 -9.10
N LYS A 53 -1.66 -3.11 -7.99
CA LYS A 53 -0.60 -2.78 -7.03
C LYS A 53 0.81 -2.91 -7.62
N CYS A 54 1.02 -3.85 -8.53
CA CYS A 54 2.30 -4.00 -9.23
C CYS A 54 2.64 -2.75 -10.06
N HIS A 55 1.65 -2.21 -10.76
CA HIS A 55 1.80 -0.96 -11.53
C HIS A 55 2.05 0.23 -10.60
N LEU A 56 1.25 0.37 -9.54
CA LEU A 56 1.44 1.44 -8.53
C LEU A 56 2.85 1.38 -7.91
N ALA A 57 3.33 0.19 -7.54
CA ALA A 57 4.67 0.03 -6.98
C ALA A 57 5.78 0.45 -7.96
N LYS A 58 5.57 0.23 -9.27
CA LYS A 58 6.50 0.65 -10.33
C LYS A 58 6.53 2.18 -10.46
N GLU A 59 5.37 2.82 -10.46
CA GLU A 59 5.27 4.30 -10.53
C GLU A 59 5.86 4.97 -9.28
N LEU A 60 5.66 4.39 -8.10
CA LEU A 60 6.27 4.87 -6.85
C LEU A 60 7.80 4.73 -6.87
N LYS A 61 8.33 3.62 -7.40
CA LYS A 61 9.79 3.46 -7.57
C LYS A 61 10.36 4.45 -8.57
N LYS A 62 9.68 4.68 -9.70
CA LYS A 62 10.09 5.70 -10.68
C LYS A 62 10.14 7.10 -10.07
N ALA A 63 9.15 7.44 -9.25
CA ALA A 63 9.13 8.71 -8.54
C ALA A 63 10.34 8.83 -7.60
N ASN A 64 10.70 7.76 -6.89
CA ASN A 64 11.78 7.77 -5.90
C ASN A 64 13.19 7.70 -6.49
N ASP A 65 13.40 6.82 -7.46
CA ASP A 65 14.75 6.41 -7.87
C ASP A 65 15.26 7.18 -9.10
N GLY A 66 14.43 7.99 -9.77
CA GLY A 66 14.90 8.89 -10.83
C GLY A 66 15.44 8.21 -12.09
N ILE A 67 15.25 6.90 -12.26
CA ILE A 67 16.01 6.07 -13.24
C ILE A 67 15.46 6.17 -14.67
N ASP A 68 14.99 7.34 -15.09
CA ASP A 68 14.83 7.62 -16.52
C ASP A 68 15.76 8.77 -16.90
N GLN A 69 16.81 8.45 -17.64
CA GLN A 69 17.82 9.37 -18.19
C GLN A 69 17.26 10.44 -19.17
N LYS A 70 15.93 10.61 -19.21
CA LYS A 70 15.20 11.57 -20.06
C LYS A 70 14.38 12.59 -19.28
N GLN A 71 14.42 12.60 -17.95
CA GLN A 71 13.64 13.57 -17.17
C GLN A 71 14.40 14.89 -17.01
N THR A 72 13.84 15.98 -17.54
CA THR A 72 14.34 17.37 -17.39
C THR A 72 14.21 17.88 -15.95
N VAL A 73 13.54 17.13 -15.08
CA VAL A 73 13.24 17.49 -13.69
C VAL A 73 14.02 16.56 -12.74
N PRO A 74 14.63 17.11 -11.67
CA PRO A 74 15.37 16.32 -10.70
C PRO A 74 14.48 15.27 -10.03
N PRO A 75 15.04 14.10 -9.69
CA PRO A 75 14.29 12.98 -9.14
C PRO A 75 13.71 13.32 -7.76
N LEU A 76 12.52 12.79 -7.47
CA LEU A 76 11.79 13.06 -6.23
C LEU A 76 12.33 12.17 -5.11
N ASN A 77 13.32 12.66 -4.35
CA ASN A 77 13.74 12.03 -3.10
C ASN A 77 12.67 12.20 -2.02
N MET A 78 11.83 11.18 -1.80
CA MET A 78 10.80 11.19 -0.75
C MET A 78 11.37 11.44 0.66
N LYS A 79 12.62 11.06 0.92
CA LYS A 79 13.30 11.29 2.20
C LYS A 79 13.65 12.76 2.46
N GLU A 80 13.86 13.53 1.40
CA GLU A 80 14.27 14.94 1.45
C GLU A 80 13.07 15.89 1.34
N TYR A 81 11.87 15.33 1.20
CA TYR A 81 10.65 16.11 1.08
C TYR A 81 10.31 16.80 2.41
N PRO A 82 9.93 18.09 2.40
CA PRO A 82 9.71 18.85 3.64
C PRO A 82 8.59 18.28 4.53
N VAL A 83 7.68 17.46 4.00
CA VAL A 83 6.65 16.76 4.80
C VAL A 83 7.06 15.37 5.31
N ALA A 84 8.22 14.85 4.91
CA ALA A 84 8.72 13.53 5.34
C ALA A 84 8.84 13.37 6.86
N PRO A 85 9.33 14.38 7.63
CA PRO A 85 9.42 14.27 9.09
C PRO A 85 8.05 14.13 9.78
N PHE A 86 7.00 14.71 9.18
CA PHE A 86 5.63 14.63 9.70
C PHE A 86 5.04 13.23 9.50
N LEU A 87 5.29 12.60 8.35
CA LEU A 87 4.83 11.22 8.07
C LEU A 87 5.63 10.16 8.82
N ALA A 88 6.88 10.45 9.16
CA ALA A 88 7.73 9.58 9.97
C ALA A 88 7.36 9.58 11.46
N GLN A 89 6.46 10.47 11.89
CA GLN A 89 5.94 10.47 13.24
C GLN A 89 5.08 9.22 13.43
N THR A 90 5.65 8.22 14.10
CA THR A 90 4.95 6.99 14.40
C THR A 90 3.72 7.34 15.25
N ILE A 91 2.53 7.04 14.74
CA ILE A 91 1.33 7.01 15.57
C ILE A 91 1.64 5.99 16.66
N GLN A 92 1.89 6.46 17.88
CA GLN A 92 2.01 5.56 19.03
C GLN A 92 0.63 4.96 19.26
N PHE A 93 0.36 3.82 18.62
CA PHE A 93 -0.77 2.97 18.95
C PHE A 93 -0.59 2.53 20.39
N GLN A 94 -1.26 3.25 21.29
CA GLN A 94 -1.43 2.84 22.67
C GLN A 94 -2.09 1.45 22.62
N LYS A 95 -1.32 0.40 22.90
CA LYS A 95 -1.86 -0.94 23.13
C LYS A 95 -2.85 -0.84 24.28
N ARG A 96 -4.15 -0.73 23.98
CA ARG A 96 -5.17 -0.91 25.00
C ARG A 96 -5.11 -2.38 25.42
N ASN A 97 -4.90 -2.61 26.72
CA ASN A 97 -5.04 -3.93 27.31
C ASN A 97 -6.50 -4.36 27.20
N PHE A 98 -6.86 -5.01 26.10
CA PHE A 98 -8.15 -5.68 25.97
C PHE A 98 -8.09 -6.93 26.83
N LYS A 99 -8.84 -6.95 27.95
CA LYS A 99 -9.06 -8.15 28.75
C LYS A 99 -9.97 -9.07 27.93
N ILE A 100 -9.36 -9.95 27.13
CA ILE A 100 -10.11 -11.00 26.42
C ILE A 100 -10.56 -12.01 27.48
N TYR A 101 -11.87 -12.14 27.69
CA TYR A 101 -12.42 -13.26 28.46
C TYR A 101 -12.37 -14.50 27.57
N ASN A 102 -11.37 -15.35 27.83
CA ASN A 102 -10.89 -16.41 26.95
C ASN A 102 -11.42 -17.83 27.32
N SER A 103 -12.60 -18.00 27.91
CA SER A 103 -13.00 -19.35 28.37
C SER A 103 -13.94 -20.13 27.44
N ILE A 104 -14.69 -19.47 26.54
CA ILE A 104 -15.77 -20.17 25.81
C ILE A 104 -15.37 -20.62 24.39
N ILE A 105 -14.43 -19.95 23.73
CA ILE A 105 -14.11 -20.21 22.30
C ILE A 105 -13.05 -21.32 22.10
N TYR A 106 -12.21 -21.63 23.11
CA TYR A 106 -11.10 -22.58 22.95
C TYR A 106 -11.52 -24.05 22.90
N SER A 107 -12.66 -24.41 23.48
CA SER A 107 -13.10 -25.81 23.50
C SER A 107 -13.63 -26.27 22.15
N GLN A 108 -14.20 -25.38 21.35
CA GLN A 108 -14.85 -25.72 20.08
C GLN A 108 -13.91 -25.66 18.87
N LEU A 109 -12.79 -24.92 18.96
CA LEU A 109 -11.78 -24.83 17.90
C LEU A 109 -10.76 -25.98 17.93
N ASN A 110 -10.42 -26.51 19.11
CA ASN A 110 -9.44 -27.60 19.21
C ASN A 110 -9.91 -28.89 18.51
N SER A 111 -11.19 -29.23 18.60
CA SER A 111 -11.74 -30.42 17.94
C SER A 111 -11.69 -30.32 16.41
N PHE A 112 -11.85 -29.10 15.86
CA PHE A 112 -11.81 -28.84 14.42
C PHE A 112 -10.39 -28.84 13.86
N ILE A 113 -9.42 -28.28 14.59
CA ILE A 113 -8.01 -28.26 14.19
C ILE A 113 -7.39 -29.67 14.26
N ASP A 114 -7.70 -30.45 15.30
CA ASP A 114 -7.15 -31.80 15.46
C ASP A 114 -7.62 -32.77 14.34
N THR A 115 -8.87 -32.65 13.89
CA THR A 115 -9.38 -33.46 12.77
C THR A 115 -8.79 -33.03 11.42
N TYR A 116 -8.57 -31.73 11.21
CA TYR A 116 -7.96 -31.24 9.97
C TYR A 116 -6.47 -31.58 9.87
N ALA A 117 -5.70 -31.36 10.94
CA ALA A 117 -4.26 -31.58 10.97
C ALA A 117 -3.89 -33.05 10.81
N THR A 118 -4.69 -33.96 11.36
CA THR A 118 -4.47 -35.41 11.22
C THR A 118 -4.83 -35.94 9.84
N SER A 119 -5.70 -35.27 9.07
CA SER A 119 -6.09 -35.71 7.72
C SER A 119 -5.04 -35.42 6.64
N PHE A 120 -4.32 -34.30 6.74
CA PHE A 120 -3.44 -33.81 5.68
C PHE A 120 -1.99 -34.33 5.79
N PHE A 121 -1.58 -34.81 6.98
CA PHE A 121 -0.22 -35.25 7.27
C PHE A 121 -0.12 -36.74 7.61
N GLN A 122 -0.97 -37.58 7.01
CA GLN A 122 -0.76 -39.02 7.02
C GLN A 122 0.03 -39.44 5.77
N PRO A 123 1.14 -40.20 5.92
CA PRO A 123 1.81 -40.77 4.77
C PRO A 123 0.86 -41.72 4.02
N PRO A 124 0.97 -41.82 2.68
CA PRO A 124 0.14 -42.72 1.91
C PRO A 124 0.32 -44.16 2.42
N LYS A 125 -0.78 -44.83 2.72
CA LYS A 125 -0.75 -46.23 3.13
C LYS A 125 -0.29 -47.06 1.94
N PHE A 126 0.87 -47.69 2.04
CA PHE A 126 1.32 -48.67 1.07
C PHE A 126 0.34 -49.85 1.10
N ILE A 127 -0.34 -50.07 -0.03
CA ILE A 127 -1.16 -51.26 -0.24
C ILE A 127 -0.17 -52.37 -0.61
N ALA A 128 -0.01 -53.35 0.28
CA ALA A 128 0.66 -54.61 -0.01
C ALA A 128 -0.34 -55.62 -0.58
#